data_AF-A0A1X7IA46-F1
#
_entry.id   AF-A0A1X7IA46-F1
#
_cell.length_a   1.000
_cell.length_b   1.000
_cell.length_c   1.000
_cell.angle_alpha   90.00
_cell.angle_beta   90.00
_cell.angle_gamma   90.00
#
_symmetry.space_group_name_H-M   'P 1'
#
loop_
_entity.id
_entity.type
_entity.pdbx_description
1 polymer ?
#
loop_
_entity_poly.entity_id
_entity_poly.type
_entity_poly.pdbx_seq_one_letter_code
_entity_poly.pdbx_strand_id
1 'polypeptide(L)'
;MISNDIVFNVLSVMMLFFLIMFAGCFFIFVYKVLGGQKVGRDSFLFFNFIFFRRNILSGLALIFLVLAYTAEAFAQLREGASIMSLLANVSGSLSILLFGVYGKYLYRGVIDDKNPFFFIKVFLTKISFSFADVLLWLSRFTYTAWIVIIIYN
;
A
#
# COMPACT_ATOMS: atom_id res chain seq x y z
N MET A 1 9.87 -13.86 22.20
CA MET A 1 9.74 -13.29 23.56
C MET A 1 8.49 -12.44 23.53
N ILE A 2 7.39 -12.84 24.18
CA ILE A 2 6.18 -12.01 24.23
C ILE A 2 6.55 -10.78 25.05
N SER A 3 6.54 -9.59 24.45
CA SER A 3 6.73 -8.34 25.18
C SER A 3 5.64 -8.26 26.25
N ASN A 4 5.99 -7.90 27.48
CA ASN A 4 5.00 -7.70 28.56
C ASN A 4 4.12 -6.46 28.31
N ASP A 5 4.35 -5.74 27.20
CA ASP A 5 3.51 -4.67 26.71
C ASP A 5 2.29 -5.24 25.96
N ILE A 6 1.15 -5.22 26.66
CA ILE A 6 -0.15 -5.64 26.12
C ILE A 6 -0.51 -4.83 24.86
N VAL A 7 -0.18 -3.54 24.82
CA VAL A 7 -0.52 -2.67 23.68
C VAL A 7 0.28 -3.08 22.45
N PHE A 8 1.57 -3.38 22.61
CA PHE A 8 2.39 -3.91 21.52
C PHE A 8 1.83 -5.22 20.96
N ASN A 9 1.47 -6.17 21.83
CA ASN A 9 0.93 -7.45 21.40
C ASN A 9 -0.40 -7.27 20.64
N VAL A 10 -1.29 -6.39 21.13
CA VAL A 10 -2.56 -6.07 20.46
C VAL A 10 -2.30 -5.45 19.08
N LEU A 11 -1.39 -4.48 18.97
CA LEU A 11 -1.06 -3.84 17.70
C LEU A 11 -0.44 -4.83 16.70
N SER A 12 0.41 -5.73 17.16
CA SER A 12 1.01 -6.79 16.34
C SER A 12 -0.04 -7.78 15.83
N VAL A 13 -0.99 -8.18 16.69
CA VAL A 13 -2.13 -9.02 16.31
C VAL A 13 -3.05 -8.30 15.32
N MET A 14 -3.30 -6.99 15.52
CA MET A 14 -4.08 -6.17 14.59
C MET A 14 -3.42 -6.07 13.21
N MET A 15 -2.10 -5.82 13.16
CA MET A 15 -1.33 -5.81 11.93
C MET A 15 -1.49 -7.15 11.19
N LEU A 16 -1.29 -8.27 11.89
CA LEU A 16 -1.41 -9.61 11.32
C LEU A 16 -2.84 -9.88 10.81
N PHE A 17 -3.86 -9.48 11.57
CA PHE A 17 -5.26 -9.57 11.14
C PHE A 17 -5.52 -8.80 9.85
N PHE A 18 -5.04 -7.56 9.73
CA PHE A 18 -5.20 -6.78 8.51
C PHE A 18 -4.45 -7.37 7.32
N LEU A 19 -3.25 -7.94 7.52
CA LEU A 19 -2.52 -8.66 6.48
C LEU A 19 -3.27 -9.92 6.02
N ILE A 20 -3.90 -10.67 6.93
CA ILE A 20 -4.76 -11.81 6.56
C ILE A 20 -5.95 -11.34 5.74
N MET A 21 -6.61 -10.26 6.15
CA MET A 21 -7.75 -9.71 5.40
C MET A 21 -7.32 -9.18 4.02
N PHE A 22 -6.15 -8.57 3.91
CA PHE A 22 -5.54 -8.16 2.65
C PHE A 22 -5.25 -9.37 1.74
N ALA A 23 -4.66 -10.43 2.29
CA ALA A 23 -4.42 -11.69 1.58
C ALA A 23 -5.74 -12.34 1.13
N GLY A 24 -6.78 -12.30 1.96
CA GLY A 24 -8.14 -12.72 1.59
C GLY A 24 -8.67 -11.96 0.38
N CYS A 25 -8.48 -10.64 0.34
CA CYS A 25 -8.85 -9.82 -0.82
C CYS A 25 -8.07 -10.23 -2.08
N PHE A 26 -6.78 -10.57 -1.94
CA PHE A 26 -5.96 -11.08 -3.03
C PHE A 26 -6.50 -12.39 -3.58
N PHE A 27 -6.80 -13.38 -2.72
CA PHE A 27 -7.38 -14.65 -3.17
C PHE A 27 -8.74 -14.45 -3.85
N ILE A 28 -9.61 -13.61 -3.28
CA ILE A 28 -10.90 -13.28 -3.92
C ILE A 28 -10.67 -12.66 -5.30
N PHE A 29 -9.68 -11.76 -5.45
CA PHE A 29 -9.32 -11.19 -6.73
C PHE A 29 -8.84 -12.25 -7.73
N VAL A 30 -7.93 -13.14 -7.34
CA VAL A 30 -7.42 -14.21 -8.23
C VAL A 30 -8.55 -15.11 -8.72
N TYR A 31 -9.39 -15.61 -7.82
CA TYR A 31 -10.41 -16.60 -8.19
C TYR A 31 -11.65 -15.98 -8.81
N LYS A 32 -12.12 -14.81 -8.34
CA LYS A 32 -13.36 -14.19 -8.85
C LYS A 32 -13.16 -13.15 -9.95
N VAL A 33 -12.02 -12.46 -9.98
CA VAL A 33 -11.78 -11.38 -10.96
C VAL A 33 -10.88 -11.85 -12.10
N LEU A 34 -9.81 -12.59 -11.80
CA LEU A 34 -8.89 -13.09 -12.84
C LEU A 34 -9.30 -14.43 -13.46
N GLY A 35 -10.25 -15.14 -12.83
CA GLY A 35 -10.78 -16.42 -13.30
C GLY A 35 -9.87 -17.62 -13.03
N GLY A 36 -8.99 -17.54 -12.02
CA GLY A 36 -8.07 -18.61 -11.64
C GLY A 36 -6.61 -18.15 -11.53
N GLN A 37 -5.75 -19.02 -11.00
CA GLN A 37 -4.33 -18.73 -10.75
C GLN A 37 -3.57 -18.50 -12.05
N LYS A 38 -2.81 -17.40 -12.13
CA LYS A 38 -1.81 -17.14 -13.19
C LYS A 38 -0.48 -16.79 -12.51
N VAL A 39 0.47 -17.71 -12.60
CA VAL A 39 1.76 -17.68 -11.88
C VAL A 39 2.44 -16.30 -11.93
N GLY A 40 2.70 -15.71 -10.75
CA GLY A 40 3.53 -14.51 -10.52
C GLY A 40 3.00 -13.17 -11.04
N ARG A 41 2.17 -13.17 -12.09
CA ARG A 41 1.58 -11.97 -12.69
C ARG A 41 0.43 -11.42 -11.85
N ASP A 42 -0.22 -12.28 -11.08
CA ASP A 42 -1.41 -11.95 -10.29
C ASP A 42 -1.17 -10.85 -9.24
N SER A 43 0.01 -10.82 -8.61
CA SER A 43 0.33 -9.82 -7.58
C SER A 43 0.42 -8.41 -8.15
N PHE A 44 1.07 -8.24 -9.31
CA PHE A 44 1.17 -6.94 -9.97
C PHE A 44 -0.18 -6.47 -10.53
N LEU A 45 -0.96 -7.40 -11.09
CA LEU A 45 -2.34 -7.12 -11.50
C LEU A 45 -3.22 -6.75 -10.30
N PHE A 46 -2.97 -7.33 -9.12
CA PHE A 46 -3.67 -6.96 -7.90
C PHE A 46 -3.35 -5.53 -7.46
N PHE A 47 -2.11 -5.05 -7.61
CA PHE A 47 -1.80 -3.64 -7.37
C PHE A 47 -2.51 -2.70 -8.33
N ASN A 48 -2.60 -3.04 -9.62
CA ASN A 48 -3.44 -2.27 -10.55
C ASN A 48 -4.90 -2.23 -10.08
N PHE A 49 -5.43 -3.38 -9.66
CA PHE A 49 -6.78 -3.51 -9.15
C PHE A 49 -7.00 -2.63 -7.91
N ILE A 50 -6.08 -2.70 -6.93
CA ILE A 50 -6.13 -1.90 -5.70
C ILE A 50 -6.11 -0.41 -6.02
N PHE A 51 -5.19 0.05 -6.88
CA PHE A 51 -4.96 1.48 -7.07
C PHE A 51 -5.94 2.14 -8.05
N PHE A 52 -6.45 1.44 -9.07
CA PHE A 52 -7.22 2.09 -10.14
C PHE A 52 -8.68 1.67 -10.22
N ARG A 53 -9.09 0.55 -9.61
CA ARG A 53 -10.52 0.18 -9.56
C ARG A 53 -11.24 0.89 -8.42
N ARG A 54 -12.53 1.16 -8.63
CA ARG A 54 -13.42 1.84 -7.66
C ARG A 54 -14.42 0.89 -6.98
N ASN A 55 -14.22 -0.41 -7.10
CA ASN A 55 -15.13 -1.39 -6.47
C ASN A 55 -14.80 -1.57 -4.98
N ILE A 56 -15.76 -2.11 -4.23
CA ILE A 56 -15.65 -2.28 -2.77
C ILE A 56 -14.43 -3.13 -2.40
N LEU A 57 -14.18 -4.25 -3.10
CA LEU A 57 -13.06 -5.16 -2.81
C LEU A 57 -11.69 -4.46 -2.95
N SER A 58 -11.49 -3.67 -4.00
CA SER A 58 -10.25 -2.90 -4.19
C SER A 58 -10.07 -1.80 -3.14
N GLY A 59 -11.18 -1.21 -2.67
CA GLY A 59 -11.17 -0.24 -1.58
C GLY A 59 -10.79 -0.88 -0.25
N LEU A 60 -11.42 -2.01 0.08
CA LEU A 60 -11.11 -2.80 1.28
C LEU A 60 -9.66 -3.27 1.29
N ALA A 61 -9.15 -3.79 0.16
CA ALA A 61 -7.75 -4.18 0.04
C ALA A 61 -6.79 -3.02 0.33
N LEU A 62 -7.04 -1.83 -0.24
CA LEU A 62 -6.22 -0.65 0.04
C LEU A 62 -6.27 -0.27 1.54
N ILE A 63 -7.48 -0.27 2.12
CA ILE A 63 -7.69 0.09 3.53
C ILE A 63 -6.95 -0.90 4.45
N PHE A 64 -7.11 -2.21 4.23
CA PHE A 64 -6.42 -3.22 5.03
C PHE A 64 -4.90 -3.11 4.91
N LEU A 65 -4.38 -2.83 3.72
CA LEU A 65 -2.95 -2.62 3.53
C LEU A 65 -2.45 -1.42 4.36
N VAL A 66 -3.13 -0.27 4.28
CA VAL A 66 -2.75 0.92 5.06
C VAL A 66 -2.91 0.68 6.57
N LEU A 67 -3.97 -0.01 6.99
CA LEU A 67 -4.21 -0.35 8.40
C LEU A 67 -3.13 -1.30 8.94
N ALA A 68 -2.64 -2.24 8.14
CA ALA A 68 -1.51 -3.10 8.52
C ALA A 68 -0.25 -2.27 8.79
N TYR A 69 0.17 -1.42 7.85
CA TYR A 69 1.36 -0.58 8.02
C TYR A 69 1.23 0.42 9.18
N THR A 70 0.04 0.98 9.40
CA THR A 70 -0.18 1.89 10.53
C THR A 70 -0.12 1.15 11.87
N ALA A 71 -0.73 -0.03 11.98
CA ALA A 71 -0.63 -0.86 13.18
C ALA A 71 0.83 -1.26 13.49
N GLU A 72 1.61 -1.58 12.46
CA GLU A 72 3.05 -1.84 12.58
C GLU A 72 3.82 -0.63 13.10
N ALA A 73 3.57 0.55 12.53
CA ALA A 73 4.22 1.79 12.96
C ALA A 73 3.94 2.10 14.45
N PHE A 74 2.71 1.89 14.91
CA PHE A 74 2.36 2.06 16.33
C PHE A 74 3.00 0.98 17.22
N ALA A 75 3.12 -0.25 16.74
CA ALA A 75 3.78 -1.33 17.48
C ALA A 75 5.27 -0.99 17.68
N GLN A 76 5.95 -0.57 16.61
CA GLN A 76 7.36 -0.14 16.67
C GLN A 76 7.57 1.06 17.60
N LEU A 77 6.63 2.02 17.61
CA LEU A 77 6.68 3.15 18.54
C LEU A 77 6.71 2.69 20.00
N ARG A 78 5.99 1.61 20.33
CA ARG A 78 5.92 1.05 21.68
C ARG A 78 7.15 0.25 22.08
N GLU A 79 7.81 -0.42 21.13
CA GLU A 79 9.10 -1.09 21.38
C GLU A 79 10.28 -0.11 21.51
N GLY A 80 10.04 1.20 21.45
CA GLY A 80 11.10 2.20 21.52
C GLY A 80 11.94 2.22 20.24
N ALA A 81 11.34 1.92 19.08
CA ALA A 81 12.02 1.96 17.80
C ALA A 81 12.68 3.33 17.55
N SER A 82 13.77 3.32 16.78
CA SER A 82 14.43 4.56 16.38
C SER A 82 13.48 5.46 15.60
N ILE A 83 13.71 6.77 15.70
CA ILE A 83 12.96 7.77 14.92
C ILE A 83 13.05 7.47 13.41
N MET A 84 14.16 6.89 12.94
CA MET A 84 14.32 6.49 11.55
C MET A 84 13.39 5.34 11.16
N SER A 85 13.28 4.27 11.96
CA SER A 85 12.36 3.16 11.68
C SER A 85 10.90 3.63 11.63
N LEU A 86 10.52 4.54 12.54
CA LEU A 86 9.19 5.15 12.55
C LEU A 86 8.93 6.00 11.30
N LEU A 87 9.88 6.86 10.92
CA LEU A 87 9.79 7.66 9.71
C LEU A 87 9.70 6.78 8.46
N ALA A 88 10.42 5.66 8.42
CA ALA A 88 10.31 4.71 7.32
C ALA A 88 8.87 4.17 7.22
N ASN A 89 8.32 3.60 8.28
CA ASN A 89 6.99 3.01 8.22
C ASN A 89 5.89 4.02 7.91
N VAL A 90 5.97 5.24 8.46
CA VAL A 90 5.02 6.32 8.15
C VAL A 90 5.15 6.78 6.70
N SER A 91 6.37 6.99 6.19
CA SER A 91 6.60 7.46 4.81
C SER A 91 6.15 6.43 3.76
N GLY A 92 6.42 5.14 3.99
CA GLY A 92 5.94 4.05 3.15
C GLY A 92 4.41 3.94 3.13
N SER A 93 3.77 3.94 4.31
CA SER A 93 2.32 3.90 4.43
C SER A 93 1.64 5.09 3.76
N LEU A 94 2.17 6.30 4.00
CA LEU A 94 1.65 7.53 3.42
C LEU A 94 1.80 7.55 1.90
N SER A 95 2.93 7.05 1.36
CA SER A 95 3.11 6.86 -0.07
C SER A 95 2.00 6.00 -0.69
N ILE A 96 1.73 4.83 -0.12
CA ILE A 96 0.71 3.89 -0.61
C ILE A 96 -0.68 4.53 -0.57
N LEU A 97 -1.03 5.20 0.53
CA LEU A 97 -2.32 5.86 0.67
C LEU A 97 -2.50 6.98 -0.35
N LEU A 98 -1.50 7.86 -0.50
CA LEU A 98 -1.56 8.99 -1.43
C LEU A 98 -1.68 8.49 -2.88
N PHE A 99 -0.91 7.46 -3.25
CA PHE A 99 -1.01 6.87 -4.58
C PHE A 99 -2.36 6.20 -4.80
N GLY A 100 -2.92 5.52 -3.79
CA GLY A 100 -4.23 4.90 -3.87
C GLY A 100 -5.36 5.91 -4.02
N VAL A 101 -5.33 7.02 -3.28
CA VAL A 101 -6.29 8.12 -3.46
C VAL A 101 -6.15 8.74 -4.84
N TYR A 102 -4.92 8.96 -5.31
CA TYR A 102 -4.66 9.44 -6.66
C TYR A 102 -5.24 8.51 -7.73
N GLY A 103 -4.85 7.23 -7.71
CA GLY A 103 -5.25 6.24 -8.70
C GLY A 103 -6.77 6.05 -8.76
N LYS A 104 -7.43 6.00 -7.60
CA LYS A 104 -8.88 5.77 -7.54
C LYS A 104 -9.67 6.99 -7.98
N TYR A 105 -9.34 8.18 -7.48
CA TYR A 105 -10.24 9.34 -7.60
C TYR A 105 -9.75 10.40 -8.59
N LEU A 106 -8.44 10.52 -8.76
CA LEU A 106 -7.83 11.65 -9.48
C LEU A 106 -7.21 11.26 -10.82
N TYR A 107 -6.85 9.98 -11.02
CA TYR A 107 -6.34 9.50 -12.29
C TYR A 107 -7.43 9.55 -13.38
N ARG A 108 -7.12 10.23 -14.50
CA ARG A 108 -8.03 10.44 -15.64
C ARG A 108 -7.59 9.73 -16.93
N GLY A 109 -6.55 8.91 -16.89
CA GLY A 109 -6.06 8.19 -18.06
C GLY A 109 -6.84 6.89 -18.32
N VAL A 110 -6.59 6.28 -19.48
CA VAL A 110 -7.08 4.92 -19.77
C VAL A 110 -6.35 3.94 -18.84
N ILE A 111 -7.11 3.07 -18.18
CA ILE A 111 -6.58 2.04 -17.28
C ILE A 111 -6.28 0.79 -18.11
N ASP A 112 -5.02 0.37 -18.11
CA ASP A 112 -4.60 -0.90 -18.70
C ASP A 112 -4.50 -1.98 -17.61
N ASP A 113 -5.63 -2.59 -17.27
CA ASP A 113 -5.70 -3.65 -16.26
C ASP A 113 -5.00 -4.94 -16.70
N LYS A 114 -4.63 -5.10 -17.98
CA LYS A 114 -3.96 -6.30 -18.47
C LYS A 114 -2.45 -6.21 -18.30
N ASN A 115 -1.88 -5.00 -18.31
CA ASN A 115 -0.46 -4.81 -18.14
C ASN A 115 -0.08 -4.81 -16.65
N PRO A 116 0.67 -5.82 -16.15
CA PRO A 116 1.02 -5.93 -14.73
C PRO A 116 1.79 -4.71 -14.21
N PHE A 117 2.57 -4.04 -15.06
CA PHE A 117 3.40 -2.91 -14.67
C PHE A 117 2.70 -1.55 -14.85
N PHE A 118 1.39 -1.54 -15.11
CA PHE A 118 0.65 -0.29 -15.34
C PHE A 118 0.77 0.68 -14.17
N PHE A 119 0.58 0.21 -12.92
CA PHE A 119 0.72 1.08 -11.75
C PHE A 119 2.13 1.66 -11.61
N ILE A 120 3.18 0.86 -11.87
CA ILE A 120 4.58 1.32 -11.84
C ILE A 120 4.79 2.37 -12.93
N LYS A 121 4.29 2.12 -14.14
CA LYS A 121 4.38 3.07 -15.25
C LYS A 121 3.71 4.40 -14.89
N VAL A 122 2.48 4.38 -14.38
CA VAL A 122 1.81 5.59 -13.92
C VAL A 122 2.61 6.28 -12.81
N PHE A 123 3.08 5.50 -11.84
CA PHE A 123 3.86 6.01 -10.72
C PHE A 123 5.18 6.65 -11.16
N LEU A 124 5.87 6.16 -12.20
CA LEU A 124 7.17 6.71 -12.61
C LEU A 124 7.06 7.76 -13.72
N THR A 125 6.19 7.56 -14.71
CA THR A 125 6.24 8.33 -15.97
C THR A 125 5.19 9.41 -16.06
N LYS A 126 4.14 9.39 -15.22
CA LYS A 126 3.08 10.39 -15.30
C LYS A 126 3.58 11.73 -14.74
N ILE A 127 3.89 12.67 -15.61
CA ILE A 127 4.33 14.02 -15.24
C ILE A 127 3.26 14.99 -15.70
N SER A 128 2.49 15.50 -14.75
CA SER A 128 1.58 16.61 -14.97
C SER A 128 1.52 17.47 -13.72
N PHE A 129 1.21 18.76 -13.89
CA PHE A 129 1.20 19.78 -12.84
C PHE A 129 -0.23 20.19 -12.47
N SER A 130 -1.22 19.34 -12.74
CA SER A 130 -2.58 19.62 -12.30
C SER A 130 -2.70 19.44 -10.78
N PHE A 131 -3.68 20.08 -10.15
CA PHE A 131 -3.94 19.90 -8.71
C PHE A 131 -4.14 18.42 -8.34
N ALA A 132 -4.73 17.64 -9.25
CA ALA A 132 -4.89 16.20 -9.09
C ALA A 132 -3.55 15.45 -8.96
N ASP A 133 -2.49 15.94 -9.60
CA ASP A 133 -1.17 15.29 -9.59
C ASP A 133 -0.31 15.67 -8.39
N VAL A 134 -0.73 16.65 -7.58
CA VAL A 134 -0.03 17.01 -6.33
C VAL A 134 0.03 15.80 -5.41
N LEU A 135 -1.04 15.00 -5.32
CA LEU A 135 -1.05 13.76 -4.52
C LEU A 135 -0.07 12.71 -5.07
N LEU A 136 0.05 12.62 -6.40
CA LEU A 136 1.01 11.71 -7.03
C LEU A 136 2.45 12.13 -6.74
N TRP A 137 2.74 13.43 -6.83
CA TRP A 137 4.04 13.97 -6.49
C TRP A 137 4.37 13.76 -5.01
N LEU A 138 3.43 14.04 -4.11
CA LEU A 138 3.62 13.83 -2.68
C LEU A 138 3.87 12.35 -2.36
N SER A 139 3.13 11.45 -3.00
CA SER A 139 3.35 10.00 -2.89
C SER A 139 4.75 9.58 -3.35
N ARG A 140 5.26 10.15 -4.45
CA ARG A 140 6.63 9.90 -4.91
C ARG A 140 7.66 10.38 -3.92
N PHE A 141 7.52 11.59 -3.39
CA PHE A 141 8.46 12.13 -2.41
C PHE A 141 8.49 11.29 -1.13
N THR A 142 7.33 10.86 -0.63
CA THR A 142 7.28 9.99 0.56
C THR A 142 7.85 8.61 0.27
N TYR A 143 7.64 8.05 -0.92
CA TYR A 143 8.28 6.80 -1.34
C TYR A 143 9.80 6.92 -1.45
N THR A 144 10.30 8.01 -2.02
CA THR A 144 11.75 8.26 -2.11
C THR A 144 12.35 8.43 -0.72
N ALA A 145 11.69 9.18 0.17
CA ALA A 145 12.11 9.30 1.56
C ALA A 145 12.16 7.94 2.25
N TRP A 146 11.14 7.10 2.05
CA TRP A 146 11.09 5.74 2.58
C TRP A 146 12.30 4.89 2.13
N ILE A 147 12.60 4.87 0.83
CA ILE A 147 13.75 4.14 0.28
C ILE A 147 15.06 4.66 0.86
N VAL A 148 15.24 5.98 0.91
CA VAL A 148 16.45 6.61 1.46
C VAL A 148 16.63 6.18 2.91
N ILE A 149 15.59 6.27 3.73
CA ILE A 149 15.68 5.88 5.14
C ILE A 149 16.03 4.38 5.27
N ILE A 150 15.43 3.49 4.48
CA ILE A 150 15.75 2.05 4.53
C ILE A 150 17.22 1.78 4.14
N ILE A 151 17.75 2.49 3.15
CA ILE A 151 19.12 2.25 2.67
C ILE A 151 20.17 2.76 3.67
N TYR A 152 19.89 3.85 4.38
CA TYR A 152 20.84 4.53 5.27
C TYR A 152 20.66 4.22 6.77
N ASN A 153 19.64 3.45 7.15
CA ASN A 153 19.37 3.01 8.52
C ASN A 153 19.87 1.58 8.73
#